data_AF-A0A9P3GCH9-F1
#
_entry.id   AF-A0A9P3GCH9-F1
#
_cell.length_a   1.000
_cell.length_b   1.000
_cell.length_c   1.000
_cell.angle_alpha   90.00
_cell.angle_beta   90.00
_cell.angle_gamma   90.00
#
_symmetry.space_group_name_H-M   'P 1'
#
loop_
_entity.id
_entity.type
_entity.pdbx_description
1 polymer ?
#
loop_
_entity_poly.entity_id
_entity_poly.type
_entity_poly.pdbx_seq_one_letter_code
_entity_poly.pdbx_strand_id
1 'polypeptide(L)'
;MATIETAVPVTENELNAHEVRITSHGKMNAWVDFALKFFEENPDKPLTLHTLPPPPRVPQGVPDAPVPAPAEKEKEKEKLHPSMALIPRLISVVEIIKREYVKLLDPVLAERGQLAGLYQYNELGELDLAHAAHAGEDAEEARRRELAAMLQGKNHLKIKKVAYMKVTLSRKELSHTLRKTQTYQRPAVRKLSKSARSRAKKRLAKESDAQDKP
;
A
#
# COMPACT_ATOMS: atom_id res chain seq x y z
N MET A 1 -26.08 32.05 -9.20
CA MET A 1 -25.95 30.80 -9.97
C MET A 1 -25.19 29.81 -9.12
N ALA A 2 -25.90 28.94 -8.39
CA ALA A 2 -25.28 27.88 -7.60
C ALA A 2 -24.96 26.71 -8.53
N THR A 3 -23.67 26.41 -8.69
CA THR A 3 -23.21 25.20 -9.38
C THR A 3 -23.66 23.99 -8.58
N ILE A 4 -24.62 23.25 -9.12
CA ILE A 4 -25.05 21.95 -8.63
C ILE A 4 -23.84 21.01 -8.78
N GLU A 5 -23.24 20.64 -7.67
CA GLU A 5 -22.15 19.68 -7.60
C GLU A 5 -22.73 18.30 -7.91
N THR A 6 -22.74 17.93 -9.19
CA THR A 6 -23.16 16.61 -9.66
C THR A 6 -22.26 15.56 -9.00
N ALA A 7 -22.78 14.85 -8.01
CA ALA A 7 -22.12 13.72 -7.38
C ALA A 7 -21.86 12.65 -8.45
N VAL A 8 -20.60 12.54 -8.88
CA VAL A 8 -20.18 11.44 -9.76
C VAL A 8 -20.42 10.14 -9.00
N PRO A 9 -21.18 9.18 -9.55
CA PRO A 9 -21.42 7.91 -8.88
C PRO A 9 -20.08 7.20 -8.67
N VAL A 10 -19.79 6.86 -7.42
CA VAL A 10 -18.64 6.04 -7.05
C VAL A 10 -18.77 4.72 -7.81
N THR A 11 -17.83 4.43 -8.71
CA THR A 11 -17.87 3.16 -9.43
C THR A 11 -17.42 2.04 -8.50
N GLU A 12 -18.06 0.89 -8.55
CA GLU A 12 -17.75 -0.27 -7.69
C GLU A 12 -16.27 -0.68 -7.76
N ASN A 13 -15.62 -0.39 -8.90
CA ASN A 13 -14.18 -0.63 -9.12
C ASN A 13 -13.26 0.26 -8.26
N GLU A 14 -13.69 1.46 -7.86
CA GLU A 14 -12.89 2.31 -6.97
C GLU A 14 -12.91 1.81 -5.52
N LEU A 15 -13.95 1.07 -5.14
CA LEU A 15 -14.11 0.48 -3.81
C LEU A 15 -13.42 -0.87 -3.67
N ASN A 16 -13.21 -1.59 -4.79
CA ASN A 16 -12.62 -2.93 -4.80
C ASN A 16 -11.12 -2.90 -5.12
N ALA A 17 -10.37 -2.13 -4.33
CA ALA A 17 -8.92 -2.07 -4.45
C ALA A 17 -8.30 -3.43 -4.08
N HIS A 18 -7.38 -3.93 -4.92
CA HIS A 18 -6.66 -5.15 -4.58
C HIS A 18 -5.67 -4.84 -3.44
N GLU A 19 -5.75 -5.58 -2.33
CA GLU A 19 -4.90 -5.33 -1.16
C GLU A 19 -3.69 -6.26 -1.09
N VAL A 20 -2.50 -5.69 -0.88
CA VAL A 20 -1.24 -6.40 -0.71
C VAL A 20 -0.58 -6.00 0.60
N ARG A 21 -0.36 -6.98 1.49
CA ARG A 21 0.37 -6.76 2.73
C ARG A 21 1.89 -6.80 2.51
N ILE A 22 2.59 -5.77 2.97
CA ILE A 22 4.05 -5.79 3.08
C ILE A 22 4.45 -6.53 4.36
N THR A 23 5.41 -7.45 4.24
CA THR A 23 5.91 -8.28 5.36
C THR A 23 7.42 -8.10 5.54
N SER A 24 7.95 -8.52 6.70
CA SER A 24 9.38 -8.43 7.01
C SER A 24 10.25 -9.29 6.11
N HIS A 25 9.81 -10.53 5.83
CA HIS A 25 10.62 -11.55 5.15
C HIS A 25 10.35 -11.66 3.64
N GLY A 26 9.36 -10.95 3.10
CA GLY A 26 9.08 -11.00 1.66
C GLY A 26 10.15 -10.26 0.84
N LYS A 27 10.41 -10.70 -0.40
CA LYS A 27 11.37 -10.05 -1.30
C LYS A 27 10.75 -8.80 -1.92
N MET A 28 11.46 -7.66 -1.88
CA MET A 28 10.96 -6.40 -2.45
C MET A 28 10.57 -6.51 -3.92
N ASN A 29 11.43 -7.15 -4.71
CA ASN A 29 11.20 -7.32 -6.15
C ASN A 29 9.91 -8.09 -6.45
N ALA A 30 9.53 -9.07 -5.63
CA ALA A 30 8.31 -9.83 -5.85
C ALA A 30 7.04 -8.95 -5.77
N TRP A 31 6.99 -7.99 -4.83
CA TRP A 31 5.88 -7.05 -4.75
C TRP A 31 5.89 -6.04 -5.90
N VAL A 32 7.08 -5.60 -6.32
CA VAL A 32 7.24 -4.69 -7.46
C VAL A 32 6.77 -5.36 -8.74
N ASP A 33 7.27 -6.55 -9.04
CA ASP A 33 6.92 -7.32 -10.23
C ASP A 33 5.42 -7.63 -10.27
N PHE A 34 4.86 -8.02 -9.12
CA PHE A 34 3.42 -8.21 -8.97
C PHE A 34 2.64 -6.94 -9.29
N ALA A 35 3.02 -5.80 -8.70
CA ALA A 35 2.31 -4.54 -8.89
C ALA A 35 2.36 -4.05 -10.34
N LEU A 36 3.50 -4.18 -11.01
CA LEU A 36 3.65 -3.77 -12.41
C LEU A 36 2.76 -4.62 -13.33
N LYS A 37 2.79 -5.95 -13.17
CA LYS A 37 1.88 -6.87 -13.88
C LYS A 37 0.41 -6.57 -13.58
N PHE A 38 0.08 -6.29 -12.32
CA PHE A 38 -1.28 -5.94 -11.93
C PHE A 38 -1.81 -4.72 -12.69
N PHE A 39 -1.00 -3.67 -12.87
CA PHE A 39 -1.41 -2.48 -13.61
C PHE A 39 -1.49 -2.67 -15.13
N GLU A 40 -0.78 -3.66 -15.67
CA GLU A 40 -0.90 -4.08 -17.07
C GLU A 40 -2.21 -4.86 -17.29
N GLU A 41 -2.50 -5.83 -16.44
CA GLU A 41 -3.68 -6.70 -16.52
C GLU A 41 -4.98 -6.00 -16.10
N ASN A 42 -4.91 -5.07 -15.14
CA ASN A 42 -6.07 -4.42 -14.53
C ASN A 42 -5.93 -2.89 -14.57
N PRO A 43 -6.09 -2.24 -15.74
CA PRO A 43 -5.83 -0.80 -15.90
C PRO A 43 -6.75 0.10 -15.08
N ASP A 44 -7.94 -0.39 -14.73
CA ASP A 44 -8.99 0.37 -14.04
C ASP A 44 -9.06 0.09 -12.54
N LYS A 45 -8.31 -0.90 -12.04
CA LYS A 45 -8.37 -1.28 -10.62
C LYS A 45 -7.23 -0.63 -9.83
N PRO A 46 -7.53 -0.03 -8.67
CA PRO A 46 -6.50 0.46 -7.77
C PRO A 46 -5.83 -0.70 -7.02
N LEU A 47 -4.56 -0.50 -6.65
CA LEU A 47 -3.75 -1.42 -5.85
C LEU A 47 -3.40 -0.76 -4.52
N THR A 48 -3.77 -1.38 -3.40
CA THR A 48 -3.47 -0.89 -2.04
C THR A 48 -2.37 -1.73 -1.40
N LEU A 49 -1.24 -1.10 -1.07
CA LEU A 49 -0.17 -1.73 -0.30
C LEU A 49 -0.24 -1.27 1.16
N HIS A 50 -0.17 -2.18 2.13
CA HIS A 50 -0.39 -1.83 3.54
C HIS A 50 0.51 -2.57 4.55
N THR A 51 0.58 -2.04 5.78
CA THR A 51 1.31 -2.64 6.91
C THR A 51 0.42 -3.24 8.02
N LEU A 52 -0.90 -3.31 7.80
CA LEU A 52 -1.81 -3.96 8.76
C LEU A 52 -1.36 -5.39 9.10
N PRO A 53 -1.55 -5.84 10.36
CA PRO A 53 -1.24 -7.20 10.78
C PRO A 53 -2.10 -8.22 10.03
N PRO A 54 -1.71 -9.51 10.02
CA PRO A 54 -2.59 -10.56 9.55
C PRO A 54 -3.89 -10.59 10.34
N PRO A 55 -5.03 -10.88 9.69
CA PRO A 55 -6.25 -11.16 10.43
C PRO A 55 -6.01 -12.33 11.39
N PRO A 56 -6.60 -12.30 12.59
CA PRO A 56 -6.50 -13.42 13.52
C PRO A 56 -7.02 -14.69 12.83
N ARG A 57 -6.24 -15.77 12.90
CA ARG A 57 -6.68 -17.07 12.38
C ARG A 57 -7.79 -17.56 13.31
N VAL A 58 -9.03 -17.54 12.85
CA VAL A 58 -10.11 -18.27 13.53
C VAL A 58 -9.74 -19.76 13.45
N PRO A 59 -9.61 -20.48 14.57
CA PRO A 59 -9.35 -21.91 14.53
C PRO A 59 -10.55 -22.61 13.90
N GLN A 60 -10.48 -22.91 12.61
CA GLN A 60 -11.36 -23.88 11.99
C GLN A 60 -11.00 -25.25 12.58
N GLY A 61 -11.96 -25.88 13.26
CA GLY A 61 -11.79 -27.09 14.06
C GLY A 61 -11.29 -28.28 13.27
N VAL A 62 -9.97 -28.46 13.25
CA VAL A 62 -9.31 -29.76 13.07
C VAL A 62 -8.74 -30.17 14.43
N PRO A 63 -9.22 -31.27 15.04
CA PRO A 63 -8.62 -31.83 16.25
C PRO A 63 -7.31 -32.53 15.87
N ASP A 64 -6.35 -32.48 16.79
CA ASP A 64 -5.03 -33.13 16.73
C ASP A 64 -3.97 -32.52 15.82
N ALA A 65 -3.37 -31.42 16.27
CA ALA A 65 -1.92 -31.24 16.18
C ALA A 65 -1.40 -30.51 17.44
N PRO A 66 -0.27 -30.94 18.04
CA PRO A 66 0.23 -30.35 19.27
C PRO A 66 0.59 -28.87 19.04
N VAL A 67 -0.02 -28.00 19.85
CA VAL A 67 0.35 -26.59 19.98
C VAL A 67 1.80 -26.51 20.45
N PRO A 68 2.73 -25.92 19.69
CA PRO A 68 4.07 -25.69 20.20
C PRO A 68 3.98 -24.67 21.34
N ALA A 69 4.49 -25.06 22.51
CA ALA A 69 4.56 -24.26 23.71
C ALA A 69 5.19 -22.87 23.43
N PRO A 70 4.72 -21.80 24.09
CA PRO A 70 5.35 -20.50 23.98
C PRO A 70 6.73 -20.57 24.66
N ALA A 71 7.78 -20.63 23.85
CA ALA A 71 9.15 -20.53 24.33
C ALA A 71 9.34 -19.20 25.08
N GLU A 72 9.89 -19.31 26.28
CA GLU A 72 10.18 -18.21 27.19
C GLU A 72 11.04 -17.14 26.49
N LYS A 73 10.48 -15.94 26.36
CA LYS A 73 11.17 -14.81 25.74
C LYS A 73 12.13 -14.18 26.75
N GLU A 74 13.42 -14.36 26.49
CA GLU A 74 14.48 -13.49 26.99
C GLU A 74 14.11 -12.02 26.74
N LYS A 75 14.55 -11.13 27.64
CA LYS A 75 14.26 -9.69 27.67
C LYS A 75 14.71 -8.98 26.40
N GLU A 76 13.96 -9.11 25.31
CA GLU A 76 14.15 -8.32 24.11
C GLU A 76 13.74 -6.88 24.42
N LYS A 77 14.68 -5.94 24.16
CA LYS A 77 14.41 -4.50 24.10
C LYS A 77 13.10 -4.28 23.35
N GLU A 78 12.17 -3.46 23.87
CA GLU A 78 10.87 -3.17 23.24
C GLU A 78 11.06 -2.81 21.76
N LYS A 79 10.89 -3.79 20.87
CA LYS A 79 10.94 -3.58 19.42
C LYS A 79 9.63 -2.94 19.02
N LEU A 80 9.69 -1.99 18.08
CA LEU A 80 8.51 -1.39 17.48
C LEU A 80 7.57 -2.46 16.93
N HIS A 81 6.26 -2.24 17.05
CA HIS A 81 5.26 -3.15 16.48
C HIS A 81 5.52 -3.36 14.98
N PRO A 82 5.36 -4.58 14.43
CA PRO A 82 5.65 -4.87 13.02
C PRO A 82 5.01 -3.91 12.03
N SER A 83 3.75 -3.51 12.27
CA SER A 83 3.03 -2.55 11.40
C SER A 83 3.71 -1.19 11.29
N MET A 84 4.40 -0.75 12.34
CA MET A 84 5.20 0.49 12.33
C MET A 84 6.58 0.25 11.75
N ALA A 85 7.23 -0.86 12.12
CA ALA A 85 8.57 -1.21 11.65
C ALA A 85 8.64 -1.40 10.13
N LEU A 86 7.52 -1.78 9.49
CA LEU A 86 7.43 -2.03 8.05
C LEU A 86 7.11 -0.78 7.21
N ILE A 87 6.74 0.35 7.82
CA ILE A 87 6.38 1.58 7.08
C ILE A 87 7.51 2.05 6.15
N PRO A 88 8.78 2.14 6.58
CA PRO A 88 9.87 2.55 5.69
C PRO A 88 10.05 1.60 4.49
N ARG A 89 9.81 0.29 4.71
CA ARG A 89 9.88 -0.73 3.67
C ARG A 89 8.74 -0.57 2.67
N LEU A 90 7.50 -0.35 3.14
CA LEU A 90 6.35 -0.06 2.30
C LEU A 90 6.62 1.12 1.37
N ILE A 91 7.09 2.25 1.93
CA ILE A 91 7.43 3.45 1.15
C ILE A 91 8.49 3.10 0.09
N SER A 92 9.53 2.36 0.47
CA SER A 92 10.58 1.95 -0.48
C SER A 92 10.01 1.13 -1.66
N VAL A 93 9.11 0.18 -1.40
CA VAL A 93 8.46 -0.63 -2.44
C VAL A 93 7.60 0.25 -3.36
N VAL A 94 6.75 1.11 -2.79
CA VAL A 94 5.90 2.04 -3.54
C VAL A 94 6.72 2.95 -4.45
N GLU A 95 7.82 3.51 -3.94
CA GLU A 95 8.69 4.39 -4.72
C GLU A 95 9.39 3.67 -5.87
N ILE A 96 9.76 2.41 -5.68
CA ILE A 96 10.31 1.58 -6.77
C ILE A 96 9.23 1.32 -7.83
N ILE A 97 8.02 0.92 -7.43
CA ILE A 97 6.89 0.69 -8.36
C ILE A 97 6.65 1.94 -9.21
N LYS A 98 6.54 3.12 -8.60
CA LYS A 98 6.33 4.37 -9.34
C LYS A 98 7.43 4.66 -10.36
N ARG A 99 8.70 4.41 -9.99
CA ARG A 99 9.85 4.63 -10.91
C ARG A 99 9.86 3.64 -12.06
N GLU A 100 9.62 2.36 -11.80
CA GLU A 100 9.61 1.33 -12.84
C GLU A 100 8.40 1.47 -13.75
N TYR A 101 7.23 1.79 -13.22
CA TYR A 101 6.02 2.04 -14.01
C TYR A 101 6.24 3.14 -15.06
N VAL A 102 6.87 4.26 -14.69
CA VAL A 102 7.20 5.35 -15.63
C VAL A 102 8.17 4.91 -16.73
N LYS A 103 9.01 3.90 -16.49
CA LYS A 103 9.91 3.34 -17.52
C LYS A 103 9.18 2.39 -18.48
N LEU A 104 8.17 1.67 -17.99
CA LEU A 104 7.38 0.71 -18.77
C LEU A 104 6.30 1.38 -19.63
N LEU A 105 5.96 2.65 -19.36
CA LEU A 105 5.03 3.42 -20.18
C LEU A 105 5.48 3.49 -21.65
N ASP A 106 4.54 3.18 -22.54
CA ASP A 106 4.73 3.05 -23.99
C ASP A 106 5.46 4.27 -24.60
N PRO A 107 6.49 4.05 -25.45
CA PRO A 107 7.09 5.11 -26.26
C PRO A 107 6.07 6.00 -26.99
N VAL A 108 4.90 5.50 -27.40
CA VAL A 108 3.83 6.30 -28.05
C VAL A 108 3.27 7.39 -27.12
N LEU A 109 3.11 7.11 -25.82
CA LEU A 109 2.74 8.13 -24.81
C LEU A 109 3.91 9.07 -24.52
N ALA A 110 5.12 8.57 -24.65
CA ALA A 110 6.35 9.35 -24.58
C ALA A 110 6.47 10.35 -25.74
N GLU A 111 5.96 10.03 -26.94
CA GLU A 111 5.92 10.93 -28.10
C GLU A 111 5.02 12.14 -27.88
N ARG A 112 3.88 11.95 -27.21
CA ARG A 112 3.00 13.06 -26.75
C ARG A 112 3.64 13.89 -25.63
N GLY A 113 4.80 13.48 -25.11
CA GLY A 113 5.61 14.23 -24.16
C GLY A 113 5.03 14.27 -22.74
N GLN A 114 4.05 13.40 -22.44
CA GLN A 114 3.36 13.34 -21.15
C GLN A 114 3.41 11.90 -20.62
N LEU A 115 4.55 11.53 -20.02
CA LEU A 115 4.62 10.34 -19.18
C LEU A 115 4.06 10.70 -17.80
N ALA A 116 2.79 10.38 -17.58
CA ALA A 116 2.14 10.53 -16.29
C ALA A 116 2.34 9.25 -15.45
N GLY A 117 2.84 9.41 -14.23
CA GLY A 117 2.96 8.31 -13.28
C GLY A 117 1.62 7.85 -12.71
N LEU A 118 1.68 7.16 -11.58
CA LEU A 118 0.50 6.71 -10.84
C LEU A 118 0.00 7.81 -9.89
N TYR A 119 -1.32 7.87 -9.72
CA TYR A 119 -1.98 8.62 -8.65
C TYR A 119 -1.75 7.88 -7.33
N GLN A 120 -1.50 8.62 -6.25
CA GLN A 120 -1.20 8.03 -4.95
C GLN A 120 -2.13 8.61 -3.88
N TYR A 121 -2.67 7.73 -3.04
CA TYR A 121 -3.52 8.07 -1.92
C TYR A 121 -2.97 7.40 -0.66
N ASN A 122 -2.65 8.19 0.35
CA ASN A 122 -2.03 7.71 1.59
C ASN A 122 -3.03 7.77 2.74
N GLU A 123 -3.16 6.67 3.45
CA GLU A 123 -3.95 6.57 4.68
C GLU A 123 -3.02 6.22 5.83
N LEU A 124 -3.15 6.96 6.93
CA LEU A 124 -2.52 6.63 8.20
C LEU A 124 -3.63 6.34 9.21
N GLY A 125 -3.47 5.26 9.94
CA GLY A 125 -4.43 4.89 10.98
C GLY A 125 -3.75 4.33 12.21
N GLU A 126 -4.55 4.13 13.25
CA GLU A 126 -4.14 3.57 14.53
C GLU A 126 -4.78 2.19 14.70
N LEU A 127 -3.97 1.21 15.10
CA LEU A 127 -4.42 -0.10 15.51
C LEU A 127 -4.79 -0.08 16.98
N ASP A 128 -6.03 -0.42 17.25
CA ASP A 128 -6.50 -0.72 18.60
C ASP A 128 -6.05 -2.14 18.97
N LEU A 129 -4.84 -2.25 19.54
CA LEU A 129 -4.27 -3.53 19.96
C LEU A 129 -4.96 -4.12 21.19
N ALA A 130 -5.63 -3.29 21.99
CA ALA A 130 -6.32 -3.73 23.20
C ALA A 130 -7.51 -4.63 22.86
N HIS A 131 -8.27 -4.27 21.82
CA HIS A 131 -9.42 -5.06 21.39
C HIS A 131 -9.02 -6.36 20.64
N ALA A 132 -7.87 -6.38 19.97
CA ALA A 132 -7.46 -7.50 19.13
C ALA A 132 -6.78 -8.65 19.90
N ALA A 133 -6.07 -8.36 20.99
CA ALA A 133 -5.32 -9.37 21.75
C ALA A 133 -6.20 -10.24 22.66
N HIS A 134 -7.40 -9.77 23.01
CA HIS A 134 -8.29 -10.39 23.99
C HIS A 134 -9.57 -10.97 23.38
N ALA A 135 -9.60 -11.17 22.05
CA ALA A 135 -10.68 -11.87 21.37
C ALA A 135 -10.71 -13.36 21.78
N GLY A 136 -11.29 -13.67 22.95
CA GLY A 136 -11.37 -15.01 23.53
C GLY A 136 -11.12 -15.11 25.03
N GLU A 137 -10.67 -14.05 25.70
CA GLU A 137 -10.59 -13.97 27.16
C GLU A 137 -11.86 -13.31 27.75
N ASP A 138 -12.12 -13.49 29.05
CA ASP A 138 -13.18 -12.74 29.75
C ASP A 138 -12.90 -11.23 29.58
N ALA A 139 -13.84 -10.53 28.94
CA ALA A 139 -13.71 -9.12 28.59
C ALA A 139 -13.43 -8.24 29.83
N GLU A 140 -13.93 -8.65 31.00
CA GLU A 140 -13.66 -7.98 32.29
C GLU A 140 -12.19 -8.11 32.71
N GLU A 141 -11.58 -9.29 32.59
CA GLU A 141 -10.19 -9.52 32.98
C GLU A 141 -9.20 -8.82 32.04
N ALA A 142 -9.47 -8.87 30.73
CA ALA A 142 -8.72 -8.13 29.71
C ALA A 142 -8.68 -6.63 30.01
N ARG A 143 -9.85 -6.05 30.29
CA ARG A 143 -9.99 -4.62 30.64
C ARG A 143 -9.24 -4.26 31.92
N ARG A 144 -9.30 -5.10 32.97
CA ARG A 144 -8.57 -4.86 34.23
C ARG A 144 -7.05 -4.87 34.02
N ARG A 145 -6.55 -5.81 33.20
CA ARG A 145 -5.13 -5.91 32.87
C ARG A 145 -4.65 -4.69 32.08
N GLU A 146 -5.44 -4.22 31.12
CA GLU A 146 -5.13 -3.02 30.34
C GLU A 146 -5.07 -1.77 31.22
N LEU A 147 -6.09 -1.56 32.07
CA LEU A 147 -6.11 -0.43 33.01
C LEU A 147 -4.90 -0.47 33.95
N ALA A 148 -4.55 -1.64 34.49
CA ALA A 148 -3.37 -1.80 35.33
C ALA A 148 -2.08 -1.44 34.56
N ALA A 149 -1.96 -1.85 33.29
CA ALA A 149 -0.80 -1.53 32.45
C ALA A 149 -0.70 -0.03 32.14
N MET A 150 -1.84 0.64 31.88
CA MET A 150 -1.90 2.09 31.66
C MET A 150 -1.51 2.87 32.93
N LEU A 151 -1.95 2.38 34.10
CA LEU A 151 -1.71 2.99 35.41
C LEU A 151 -0.31 2.68 35.99
N GLN A 152 0.43 1.71 35.44
CA GLN A 152 1.77 1.35 35.90
C GLN A 152 2.84 2.45 35.64
N GLY A 153 2.49 3.55 34.98
CA GLY A 153 3.42 4.65 34.79
C GLY A 153 3.72 5.38 36.10
N LYS A 154 5.00 5.48 36.46
CA LYS A 154 5.47 6.04 37.74
C LYS A 154 4.89 7.42 38.06
N ASN A 155 4.67 8.26 37.04
CA ASN A 155 4.11 9.61 37.18
C ASN A 155 3.02 9.97 36.14
N HIS A 156 2.84 9.18 35.07
CA HIS A 156 1.94 9.48 33.94
C HIS A 156 1.37 8.21 33.30
N LEU A 157 0.16 8.29 32.73
CA LEU A 157 -0.46 7.21 31.98
C LEU A 157 0.39 6.81 30.75
N LYS A 158 0.65 5.51 30.58
CA LYS A 158 1.35 4.99 29.39
C LYS A 158 0.34 4.68 28.28
N ILE A 159 0.27 5.53 27.26
CA ILE A 159 -0.55 5.29 26.05
C ILE A 159 0.34 4.64 24.98
N LYS A 160 0.04 3.39 24.61
CA LYS A 160 0.71 2.69 23.51
C LYS A 160 -0.14 2.78 22.25
N LYS A 161 0.29 3.59 21.29
CA LYS A 161 -0.35 3.71 19.97
C LYS A 161 0.45 2.93 18.93
N VAL A 162 -0.24 2.17 18.09
CA VAL A 162 0.40 1.45 16.99
C VAL A 162 -0.13 1.95 15.67
N ALA A 163 0.72 2.63 14.92
CA ALA A 163 0.33 3.15 13.61
C ALA A 163 0.39 2.06 12.53
N TYR A 164 -0.48 2.18 11.53
CA TYR A 164 -0.35 1.51 10.24
C TYR A 164 -0.41 2.54 9.11
N MET A 165 0.05 2.11 7.93
CA MET A 165 -0.05 2.89 6.72
C MET A 165 -0.66 2.04 5.60
N LYS A 166 -1.54 2.65 4.81
CA LYS A 166 -1.97 2.13 3.50
C LYS A 166 -1.58 3.14 2.42
N VAL A 167 -1.15 2.63 1.28
CA VAL A 167 -0.87 3.42 0.09
C VAL A 167 -1.60 2.80 -1.08
N THR A 168 -2.58 3.52 -1.61
CA THR A 168 -3.32 3.12 -2.80
C THR A 168 -2.73 3.81 -4.02
N LEU A 169 -2.39 3.02 -5.03
CA LEU A 169 -1.88 3.46 -6.31
C LEU A 169 -2.91 3.19 -7.41
N SER A 170 -3.11 4.14 -8.31
CA SER A 170 -4.07 4.03 -9.42
C SER A 170 -3.54 4.70 -10.69
N ARG A 171 -3.95 4.20 -11.85
CA ARG A 171 -3.68 4.82 -13.16
C ARG A 171 -4.64 5.97 -13.47
N LYS A 172 -5.83 5.94 -12.86
CA LYS A 172 -6.87 6.96 -13.01
C LYS A 172 -7.10 7.67 -11.69
N GLU A 173 -7.53 8.91 -11.78
CA GLU A 173 -7.89 9.70 -10.61
C GLU A 173 -9.16 9.12 -9.96
N LEU A 174 -9.04 8.71 -8.69
CA LEU A 174 -10.16 8.21 -7.89
C LEU A 174 -11.08 9.36 -7.43
N SER A 175 -12.36 9.04 -7.25
CA SER A 175 -13.40 9.97 -6.79
C SER A 175 -13.04 10.67 -5.46
N HIS A 176 -13.60 11.88 -5.30
CA HIS A 176 -13.35 12.72 -4.13
C HIS A 176 -13.84 12.11 -2.81
N THR A 177 -14.79 11.18 -2.84
CA THR A 177 -15.32 10.51 -1.65
C THR A 177 -14.25 9.70 -0.93
N LEU A 178 -13.39 9.01 -1.68
CA LEU A 178 -12.25 8.25 -1.14
C LEU A 178 -11.13 9.16 -0.59
N ARG A 179 -11.07 10.42 -1.03
CA ARG A 179 -10.06 11.39 -0.56
C ARG A 179 -10.33 11.91 0.84
N LYS A 180 -11.53 11.77 1.38
CA LYS A 180 -11.87 12.36 2.70
C LYS A 180 -11.01 11.82 3.84
N THR A 181 -10.56 10.57 3.74
CA THR A 181 -9.71 9.92 4.74
C THR A 181 -8.24 9.82 4.32
N GLN A 182 -7.91 10.24 3.09
CA GLN A 182 -6.63 9.95 2.47
C GLN A 182 -5.92 11.21 1.97
N THR A 183 -4.61 11.29 2.17
CA THR A 183 -3.79 12.34 1.57
C THR A 183 -3.53 12.01 0.11
N TYR A 184 -3.95 12.90 -0.78
CA TYR A 184 -3.79 12.73 -2.23
C TYR A 184 -2.48 13.34 -2.73
N GLN A 185 -1.74 12.59 -3.54
CA GLN A 185 -0.54 13.04 -4.24
C GLN A 185 -0.71 12.83 -5.75
N ARG A 186 -0.49 13.92 -6.51
CA ARG A 186 -0.58 13.90 -7.97
C ARG A 186 0.56 13.09 -8.60
N PRO A 187 0.30 12.44 -9.75
CA PRO A 187 1.33 11.74 -10.50
C PRO A 187 2.52 12.63 -10.85
N ALA A 188 3.73 12.10 -10.73
CA ALA A 188 4.90 12.74 -11.30
C ALA A 188 4.77 12.73 -12.83
N VAL A 189 4.81 13.91 -13.45
CA VAL A 189 4.82 14.05 -14.91
C VAL A 189 6.25 14.26 -15.36
N ARG A 190 6.82 13.27 -16.05
CA ARG A 190 8.18 13.37 -16.59
C ARG A 190 8.12 13.90 -18.01
N LYS A 191 8.59 15.14 -18.20
CA LYS A 191 8.83 15.69 -19.55
C LYS A 191 10.12 15.09 -20.08
N LEU A 192 10.06 14.39 -21.21
CA LEU A 192 11.27 13.98 -21.92
C LEU A 192 12.02 15.20 -22.45
N SER A 193 13.35 15.20 -22.31
CA SER A 193 14.22 16.23 -22.88
C SER A 193 14.16 16.20 -24.40
N LYS A 194 14.48 17.34 -25.05
CA LYS A 194 14.51 17.44 -26.52
C LYS A 194 15.40 16.37 -27.17
N SER A 195 16.56 16.09 -26.56
CA SER A 195 17.50 15.06 -27.03
C SER A 195 16.95 13.65 -26.87
N ALA A 196 16.28 13.34 -25.76
CA ALA A 196 15.65 12.03 -25.55
C ALA A 196 14.52 11.78 -26.55
N ARG A 197 13.69 12.80 -26.83
CA ARG A 197 12.63 12.72 -27.86
C ARG A 197 13.19 12.48 -29.26
N SER A 198 14.25 13.20 -29.63
CA SER A 198 14.93 13.01 -30.93
C SER A 198 15.48 11.59 -31.07
N ARG A 199 16.10 11.04 -30.02
CA ARG A 199 16.61 9.65 -30.02
C ARG A 199 15.49 8.61 -30.11
N ALA A 200 14.39 8.81 -29.39
CA ALA A 200 13.22 7.92 -29.47
C ALA A 200 12.61 7.91 -30.87
N LYS A 201 12.39 9.09 -31.46
CA LYS A 201 11.90 9.23 -32.84
C LYS A 201 12.81 8.55 -33.86
N LYS A 202 14.14 8.69 -33.70
CA LYS A 202 15.12 8.04 -34.58
C LYS A 202 15.12 6.50 -34.47
N ARG A 203 14.85 5.95 -33.28
CA ARG A 203 14.72 4.50 -33.08
C ARG A 203 13.48 3.95 -33.77
N LEU A 204 12.33 4.60 -33.59
CA LEU A 204 11.07 4.21 -34.22
C LEU A 204 11.16 4.23 -35.74
N ALA A 205 11.75 5.29 -36.33
CA ALA A 205 11.97 5.36 -37.78
C ALA A 205 12.87 4.23 -38.32
N LYS A 206 13.84 3.77 -37.52
CA LYS A 206 14.73 2.66 -37.90
C LYS A 206 14.03 1.31 -37.78
N GLU A 207 13.14 1.14 -36.80
CA GLU A 207 12.34 -0.08 -36.62
C GLU A 207 11.28 -0.21 -37.73
N SER A 208 10.65 0.89 -38.15
CA SER A 208 9.73 0.88 -39.29
C SER A 208 10.44 0.56 -40.61
N ASP A 209 11.60 1.17 -40.88
CA ASP A 209 12.40 0.87 -42.08
C ASP A 209 12.93 -0.57 -42.12
N ALA A 210 13.11 -1.21 -40.97
CA ALA A 210 13.57 -2.59 -40.87
C ALA A 210 12.43 -3.61 -41.10
N GLN A 211 11.18 -3.25 -40.81
CA GLN A 211 10.01 -4.08 -41.09
C GLN A 211 9.57 -4.04 -42.57
N ASP A 212 9.94 -2.98 -43.30
CA ASP A 212 9.55 -2.78 -44.71
C ASP A 212 10.59 -3.30 -45.72
N LYS A 213 11.64 -3.98 -45.25
CA LYS A 213 12.61 -4.68 -46.10
C LYS A 213 12.25 -6.16 -46.20
N PRO A 214 11.86 -6.66 -47.40
CA PRO A 214 11.56 -8.07 -47.63
C PRO A 214 12.80 -8.97 -47.51
#